data_AF-A0A7X7MCY7-F1
#
_entry.id   AF-A0A7X7MCY7-F1
#
_cell.length_a   1.000
_cell.length_b   1.000
_cell.length_c   1.000
_cell.angle_alpha   90.00
_cell.angle_beta   90.00
_cell.angle_gamma   90.00
#
_symmetry.space_group_name_H-M   'P 1'
#
loop_
_entity.id
_entity.type
_entity.pdbx_description
1 polymer ?
#
loop_
_entity_poly.entity_id
_entity_poly.type
_entity_poly.pdbx_seq_one_letter_code
_entity_poly.pdbx_strand_id
1 'polypeptide(L)'
;MENLSFKEAVDRITQQDKRYAPEAYFFVRDGLEHTTKNLRKGARGLARHVNGKELSEGLCNYALDEFGPLAYYTLKRWGITRTDDFGEIVFALIAAGMLGKTDEDKREDFDH
;
A
#
# COMPACT_ATOMS: atom_id res chain seq x y z
N MET A 1 -2.07 -11.07 -23.18
CA MET A 1 -1.72 -10.23 -22.01
C MET A 1 -1.36 -11.21 -20.91
N GLU A 2 -0.10 -11.23 -20.47
CA GLU A 2 0.33 -12.10 -19.37
C GLU A 2 -0.38 -11.65 -18.09
N ASN A 3 -1.26 -12.48 -17.54
CA ASN A 3 -1.74 -12.31 -16.17
C ASN A 3 -0.61 -12.71 -15.24
N LEU A 4 0.25 -11.74 -14.90
CA LEU A 4 1.29 -11.93 -13.90
C LEU A 4 0.64 -12.18 -12.56
N SER A 5 1.14 -13.18 -11.84
CA SER A 5 0.84 -13.29 -10.41
C SER A 5 1.37 -12.07 -9.67
N PHE A 6 0.75 -11.73 -8.54
CA PHE A 6 1.21 -10.62 -7.71
C PHE A 6 2.69 -10.75 -7.34
N LYS A 7 3.16 -11.98 -7.07
CA LYS A 7 4.57 -12.25 -6.77
C LYS A 7 5.48 -11.89 -7.95
N GLU A 8 5.13 -12.28 -9.17
CA GLU A 8 5.94 -11.96 -10.36
C GLU A 8 5.97 -10.46 -10.64
N ALA A 9 4.87 -9.75 -10.38
CA ALA A 9 4.83 -8.30 -10.48
C ALA A 9 5.79 -7.64 -9.48
N VAL A 10 5.77 -8.08 -8.21
CA VAL A 10 6.71 -7.60 -7.18
C VAL A 10 8.16 -7.94 -7.54
N ASP A 11 8.42 -9.15 -8.04
CA ASP A 11 9.77 -9.56 -8.47
C ASP A 11 10.27 -8.64 -9.61
N ARG A 12 9.40 -8.27 -10.57
CA ARG A 12 9.76 -7.33 -11.65
C ARG A 12 9.97 -5.91 -11.14
N ILE A 13 9.11 -5.42 -10.25
CA ILE A 13 9.25 -4.09 -9.64
C ILE A 13 10.59 -4.00 -8.89
N THR A 14 10.88 -4.99 -8.04
CA THR A 14 12.07 -5.00 -7.18
C THR A 14 13.39 -5.19 -7.95
N GLN A 15 13.33 -5.76 -9.16
CA GLN A 15 14.46 -5.78 -10.08
C GLN A 15 14.80 -4.39 -10.65
N GLN A 16 13.78 -3.54 -10.86
CA GLN A 16 13.94 -2.20 -11.42
C GLN A 16 14.18 -1.14 -10.33
N ASP A 17 13.52 -1.29 -9.19
CA ASP A 17 13.56 -0.37 -8.06
C ASP A 17 13.82 -1.12 -6.76
N LYS A 18 14.98 -0.86 -6.16
CA LYS A 18 15.44 -1.53 -4.93
C LYS A 18 15.21 -0.70 -3.66
N ARG A 19 14.46 0.41 -3.76
CA ARG A 19 14.15 1.28 -2.61
C ARG A 19 13.35 0.54 -1.54
N TYR A 20 12.45 -0.35 -1.96
CA TYR A 20 11.55 -1.09 -1.07
C TYR A 20 11.78 -2.59 -1.16
N ALA A 21 11.71 -3.27 -0.02
CA ALA A 21 11.78 -4.73 0.02
C ALA A 21 10.49 -5.36 -0.58
N PRO A 22 10.54 -6.58 -1.15
CA PRO A 22 9.36 -7.27 -1.67
C PRO A 22 8.19 -7.29 -0.68
N GLU A 23 8.47 -7.50 0.60
CA GLU A 23 7.50 -7.55 1.70
C GLU A 23 6.69 -6.25 1.84
N ALA A 24 7.28 -5.10 1.50
CA ALA A 24 6.60 -3.80 1.50
C ALA A 24 5.36 -3.82 0.59
N TYR A 25 5.48 -4.43 -0.59
CA TYR A 25 4.42 -4.52 -1.58
C TYR A 25 3.29 -5.43 -1.13
N PHE A 26 3.62 -6.57 -0.53
CA PHE A 26 2.62 -7.47 0.07
C PHE A 26 1.90 -6.78 1.23
N PHE A 27 2.64 -6.12 2.12
CA PHE A 27 2.10 -5.36 3.23
C PHE A 27 1.11 -4.28 2.76
N VAL A 28 1.48 -3.49 1.74
CA VAL A 28 0.59 -2.43 1.21
C VAL A 28 -0.68 -3.01 0.60
N ARG A 29 -0.59 -4.13 -0.15
CA ARG A 29 -1.76 -4.80 -0.71
C ARG A 29 -2.72 -5.26 0.40
N ASP A 30 -2.19 -5.95 1.40
CA ASP A 30 -3.00 -6.53 2.49
C ASP A 30 -3.59 -5.43 3.37
N GLY A 31 -2.79 -4.40 3.66
CA GLY A 31 -3.22 -3.23 4.41
C GLY A 31 -4.25 -2.36 3.67
N LEU A 32 -4.18 -2.26 2.34
CA LEU A 32 -5.22 -1.60 1.53
C LEU A 32 -6.56 -2.36 1.65
N GLU A 33 -6.53 -3.70 1.56
CA GLU A 33 -7.72 -4.52 1.73
C GLU A 33 -8.30 -4.36 3.15
N HIS A 34 -7.45 -4.40 4.17
CA HIS A 34 -7.83 -4.17 5.57
C HIS A 34 -8.49 -2.80 5.77
N THR A 35 -7.86 -1.74 5.25
CA THR A 35 -8.33 -0.36 5.36
C THR A 35 -9.68 -0.19 4.66
N THR A 36 -9.82 -0.71 3.45
CA THR A 36 -11.07 -0.66 2.68
C THR A 36 -12.20 -1.39 3.42
N LYS A 37 -11.92 -2.56 4.00
CA LYS A 37 -12.91 -3.32 4.79
C LYS A 37 -13.34 -2.55 6.04
N ASN A 38 -12.42 -1.91 6.75
CA ASN A 38 -12.72 -1.16 7.96
C ASN A 38 -13.51 0.12 7.68
N LEU A 39 -13.17 0.84 6.61
CA LEU A 39 -13.92 2.03 6.20
C LEU A 39 -15.36 1.69 5.77
N ARG A 40 -15.58 0.55 5.10
CA ARG A 40 -16.93 0.07 4.74
C ARG A 40 -17.80 -0.20 5.97
N LYS A 41 -17.22 -0.75 7.05
CA LYS A 41 -17.94 -0.98 8.32
C LYS A 41 -18.39 0.34 8.96
N GLY A 42 -17.55 1.38 8.91
CA GLY A 42 -17.89 2.70 9.43
C GLY A 42 -18.90 3.47 8.57
N ALA A 43 -18.86 3.30 7.25
CA ALA A 43 -19.69 4.05 6.29
C ALA A 43 -21.07 3.42 5.99
N ARG A 44 -21.61 2.60 6.89
CA ARG A 44 -22.87 1.82 6.67
C ARG A 44 -22.88 1.03 5.34
N GLY A 45 -21.73 0.51 4.92
CA GLY A 45 -21.62 -0.36 3.74
C GLY A 45 -21.43 0.34 2.39
N LEU A 46 -21.28 1.67 2.35
CA LEU A 46 -20.95 2.37 1.10
C LEU A 46 -19.50 2.05 0.69
N ALA A 47 -19.34 1.40 -0.46
CA ALA A 47 -18.03 1.21 -1.08
C ALA A 47 -17.61 2.53 -1.72
N ARG A 48 -16.59 3.18 -1.15
CA ARG A 48 -15.93 4.33 -1.76
C ARG A 48 -14.45 4.06 -1.93
N HIS A 49 -13.85 4.81 -2.87
CA HIS A 49 -12.41 4.86 -3.06
C HIS A 49 -11.74 5.43 -1.80
N VAL A 50 -10.56 4.89 -1.46
CA VAL A 50 -9.78 5.31 -0.30
C VAL A 50 -8.73 6.29 -0.78
N ASN A 51 -8.71 7.51 -0.25
CA ASN A 51 -7.69 8.49 -0.62
C ASN A 51 -6.34 8.19 0.04
N GLY A 52 -5.26 8.84 -0.43
CA GLY A 52 -3.90 8.59 0.07
C GLY A 52 -3.72 8.80 1.58
N LYS A 53 -4.40 9.81 2.15
CA LYS A 53 -4.40 10.06 3.61
C LYS A 53 -5.04 8.93 4.40
N GLU A 54 -6.25 8.53 4.00
CA GLU A 54 -7.01 7.44 4.63
C GLU A 54 -6.26 6.11 4.51
N LEU A 55 -5.61 5.88 3.37
CA LEU A 55 -4.79 4.70 3.16
C LEU A 55 -3.54 4.72 4.05
N SER A 56 -2.83 5.84 4.14
CA SER A 56 -1.64 5.99 4.98
C SER A 56 -1.96 5.76 6.46
N GLU A 57 -3.05 6.36 6.96
CA GLU A 57 -3.54 6.12 8.32
C GLU A 57 -3.95 4.65 8.54
N GLY A 58 -4.65 4.07 7.57
CA GLY A 58 -5.05 2.67 7.60
C GLY A 58 -3.86 1.70 7.62
N LEU A 59 -2.81 1.98 6.85
CA LEU A 59 -1.56 1.22 6.82
C LEU A 59 -0.79 1.34 8.12
N CYS A 60 -0.71 2.53 8.71
CA CYS A 60 -0.11 2.72 10.03
C CYS A 60 -0.83 1.90 11.10
N ASN A 61 -2.17 1.95 11.13
CA ASN A 61 -2.97 1.15 12.07
C ASN A 61 -2.77 -0.36 11.81
N TYR A 62 -2.78 -0.77 10.55
CA TYR A 62 -2.56 -2.16 10.17
C TYR A 62 -1.17 -2.67 10.59
N ALA A 63 -0.12 -1.85 10.43
CA ALA A 63 1.22 -2.20 10.90
C ALA A 63 1.27 -2.38 12.42
N LEU A 64 0.57 -1.53 13.17
CA LEU A 64 0.48 -1.64 14.62
C LEU A 64 -0.31 -2.88 15.06
N ASP A 65 -1.38 -3.23 14.35
CA ASP A 65 -2.18 -4.42 14.63
C ASP A 65 -1.37 -5.71 14.37
N GLU A 66 -0.61 -5.77 13.27
CA GLU A 66 0.18 -6.95 12.88
C GLU A 66 1.49 -7.10 13.67
N PHE A 67 2.22 -6.00 13.87
CA PHE A 67 3.59 -6.03 14.40
C PHE A 67 3.74 -5.37 15.77
N GLY A 68 2.70 -4.71 16.29
CA GLY A 68 2.72 -4.06 17.59
C GLY A 68 3.89 -3.07 17.74
N PRO A 69 4.65 -3.13 18.85
CA PRO A 69 5.81 -2.25 19.07
C PRO A 69 6.92 -2.36 18.02
N LEU A 70 6.95 -3.44 17.23
CA LEU A 70 7.97 -3.65 16.20
C LEU A 70 7.61 -3.02 14.85
N ALA A 71 6.39 -2.48 14.69
CA ALA A 71 5.91 -1.90 13.44
C ALA A 71 6.92 -0.93 12.80
N TYR A 72 7.45 0.01 13.59
CA TYR A 72 8.45 0.97 13.11
C TYR A 72 9.71 0.29 12.55
N TYR A 73 10.26 -0.70 13.25
CA TYR A 73 11.48 -1.39 12.82
C TYR A 73 11.25 -2.29 11.61
N THR A 74 10.08 -2.93 11.53
CA THR A 74 9.68 -3.76 10.40
C THR A 74 9.52 -2.91 9.13
N LEU A 75 8.73 -1.84 9.20
CA LEU A 75 8.54 -0.92 8.07
C LEU A 75 9.87 -0.30 7.61
N LYS A 76 10.68 0.17 8.56
CA LYS A 76 12.01 0.73 8.26
C LYS A 76 12.93 -0.26 7.57
N ARG A 77 12.91 -1.54 7.98
CA ARG A 77 13.70 -2.60 7.33
C ARG A 77 13.27 -2.83 5.89
N TRP A 78 12.00 -2.59 5.57
CA TRP A 78 11.47 -2.71 4.21
C TRP A 78 11.64 -1.44 3.36
N GLY A 79 12.32 -0.42 3.89
CA GLY A 79 12.54 0.86 3.20
C GLY A 79 11.42 1.87 3.39
N ILE A 80 10.38 1.56 4.18
CA ILE A 80 9.28 2.47 4.48
C ILE A 80 9.66 3.28 5.72
N THR A 81 9.85 4.58 5.53
CA THR A 81 10.27 5.51 6.60
C THR A 81 9.35 6.70 6.74
N ARG A 82 8.55 6.98 5.71
CA ARG A 82 7.66 8.12 5.60
C ARG A 82 6.37 7.72 4.88
N THR A 83 5.37 8.60 4.94
CA THR A 83 4.04 8.39 4.33
C THR A 83 4.09 8.38 2.80
N ASP A 84 4.95 9.20 2.20
CA ASP A 84 5.21 9.25 0.76
C ASP A 84 5.72 7.91 0.20
N ASP A 85 6.46 7.12 1.01
CA ASP A 85 6.89 5.77 0.63
C ASP A 85 5.71 4.84 0.31
N PHE A 86 4.58 4.98 1.02
CA PHE A 86 3.37 4.22 0.69
C PHE A 86 2.82 4.60 -0.67
N GLY A 87 2.84 5.89 -1.00
CA GLY A 87 2.43 6.38 -2.32
C GLY A 87 3.30 5.80 -3.43
N GLU A 88 4.62 5.79 -3.27
CA GLU A 88 5.54 5.20 -4.24
C GLU A 88 5.24 3.71 -4.48
N ILE A 89 5.01 2.94 -3.40
CA ILE A 89 4.65 1.51 -3.49
C ILE A 89 3.31 1.31 -4.20
N VAL A 90 2.27 2.06 -3.81
CA VAL A 90 0.93 1.98 -4.42
C VAL A 90 1.01 2.27 -5.92
N PHE A 91 1.71 3.33 -6.32
CA PHE A 91 1.82 3.70 -7.73
C PHE A 91 2.69 2.73 -8.52
N ALA A 92 3.70 2.11 -7.92
CA ALA A 92 4.44 1.02 -8.55
C ALA A 92 3.53 -0.20 -8.82
N LEU A 93 2.65 -0.55 -7.88
CA LEU A 93 1.67 -1.63 -8.05
C LEU A 93 0.61 -1.29 -9.10
N ILE A 94 0.15 -0.04 -9.18
CA ILE A 94 -0.75 0.44 -10.25
C ILE A 94 -0.06 0.31 -11.62
N ALA A 95 1.20 0.76 -11.73
CA ALA A 95 1.95 0.66 -12.98
C ALA A 95 2.16 -0.78 -13.44
N ALA A 96 2.27 -1.73 -12.49
CA ALA A 96 2.34 -3.15 -12.76
C ALA A 96 0.97 -3.83 -13.00
N GLY A 97 -0.14 -3.07 -12.95
CA GLY A 97 -1.50 -3.58 -13.14
C GLY A 97 -2.05 -4.39 -11.97
N MET A 98 -1.42 -4.32 -10.79
CA MET A 98 -1.82 -5.08 -9.59
C MET A 98 -2.89 -4.37 -8.75
N LEU A 99 -3.01 -3.05 -8.88
CA LEU A 99 -4.02 -2.24 -8.21
C LEU A 99 -4.78 -1.38 -9.23
N GLY A 100 -6.05 -1.13 -8.93
CA GLY A 100 -6.87 -0.17 -9.66
C GLY A 100 -6.50 1.28 -9.28
N LYS A 101 -6.68 2.20 -10.23
CA LYS A 101 -6.48 3.64 -10.06
C LYS A 101 -7.77 4.37 -10.45
N THR A 102 -8.08 5.46 -9.77
CA THR A 102 -9.07 6.46 -10.21
C THR A 102 -8.37 7.69 -10.81
N ASP A 103 -9.04 8.44 -11.68
CA ASP A 103 -8.46 9.62 -12.34
C ASP A 103 -8.01 10.73 -11.35
N GLU A 104 -8.57 10.71 -10.15
CA GLU A 104 -8.29 11.66 -9.07
C GLU A 104 -7.04 11.31 -8.27
N ASP A 105 -6.55 10.06 -8.32
CA ASP A 105 -5.43 9.58 -7.52
C ASP A 105 -4.08 10.19 -7.93
N LYS A 106 -3.41 10.83 -6.96
CA LYS A 106 -2.08 11.41 -7.11
C LYS A 106 -1.12 10.90 -6.04
N ARG A 107 0.17 10.83 -6.38
CA ARG A 107 1.23 10.52 -5.41
C ARG A 107 1.28 11.54 -4.27
N GLU A 108 0.94 12.79 -4.59
CA GLU A 108 0.87 13.91 -3.65
C GLU A 108 -0.17 13.69 -2.53
N ASP A 109 -1.15 12.79 -2.73
CA ASP A 109 -2.13 12.44 -1.69
C ASP A 109 -1.50 11.69 -0.50
N PHE A 110 -0.22 11.37 -0.58
CA PHE A 110 0.58 10.72 0.46
C PHE A 110 1.61 11.68 1.10
N ASP A 111 1.71 12.94 0.63
CA ASP A 111 2.66 13.94 1.15
C ASP A 111 2.03 14.73 2.32
N HIS A 112 1.90 14.04 3.45
CA HIS A 112 1.29 14.56 4.68
C HIS A 112 2.19 14.37 5.89
#